data_AF-A0A3D8I7W8-F1
#
_entry.id   AF-A0A3D8I7W8-F1
#
_cell.length_a   1.000
_cell.length_b   1.000
_cell.length_c   1.000
_cell.angle_alpha   90.00
_cell.angle_beta   90.00
_cell.angle_gamma   90.00
#
_symmetry.space_group_name_H-M   'P 1'
#
loop_
_entity.id
_entity.type
_entity.pdbx_description
1 polymer ?
#
loop_
_entity_poly.entity_id
_entity_poly.type
_entity_poly.pdbx_seq_one_letter_code
_entity_poly.pdbx_strand_id
1 'polypeptide(L)'
;MLFVIIFFLLIVFTLSYFIWWLIYRKAFKSKKKISKILVFIGGIGLITFYYTPYSYYLEPSFWEFKNICKLDPEIYQFNGGKIDEEYYNKVLKYFDTSLDTLDWESIEKNSTLLTPEYLDYDENNEKYLYSYKIQKSRIKYIAHLLFEHKIDKRHLMKIEFALIWDTKRKYLTTKGMSSYELVFKPYRETCNIFEKGD
;
A
#
# COMPACT_ATOMS: atom_id res chain seq x y z
N MET A 1 -10.72 -3.00 29.17
CA MET A 1 -10.99 -2.02 28.08
C MET A 1 -11.18 -0.60 28.58
N LEU A 2 -12.13 -0.33 29.49
CA LEU A 2 -12.41 1.03 29.98
C LEU A 2 -11.16 1.75 30.55
N PHE A 3 -10.38 1.07 31.39
CA PHE A 3 -9.14 1.62 31.94
C PHE A 3 -8.12 2.02 30.87
N VAL A 4 -7.99 1.23 29.81
CA VAL A 4 -7.07 1.51 28.69
C VAL A 4 -7.51 2.75 27.92
N ILE A 5 -8.83 2.90 27.70
CA ILE A 5 -9.42 4.06 27.02
C ILE A 5 -9.21 5.34 27.84
N ILE A 6 -9.43 5.28 29.15
CA ILE A 6 -9.22 6.41 30.06
C ILE A 6 -7.74 6.83 30.06
N PHE A 7 -6.82 5.87 30.13
CA PHE A 7 -5.37 6.14 30.13
C PHE A 7 -4.93 6.78 28.81
N PHE A 8 -5.45 6.29 27.68
CA PHE A 8 -5.20 6.88 26.36
C PHE A 8 -5.68 8.33 26.27
N LEU A 9 -6.91 8.62 26.72
CA LEU A 9 -7.44 9.99 26.73
C LEU A 9 -6.58 10.95 27.58
N LEU A 10 -6.11 10.48 28.75
CA LEU A 10 -5.20 11.26 29.60
C LEU A 10 -3.90 11.61 28.86
N ILE A 11 -3.31 10.65 28.14
CA ILE A 11 -2.09 10.88 27.34
C ILE A 11 -2.36 11.91 26.25
N VAL A 12 -3.49 11.82 25.55
CA VAL A 12 -3.82 12.76 24.46
C VAL A 12 -4.01 14.19 24.97
N PHE A 13 -4.77 14.37 26.05
CA PHE A 13 -5.02 15.73 26.58
C PHE A 13 -3.78 16.35 27.24
N THR A 14 -2.91 15.54 27.84
CA THR A 14 -1.61 16.02 28.37
C THR A 14 -0.68 16.47 27.25
N LEU A 15 -0.59 15.71 26.15
CA LEU A 15 0.15 16.11 24.95
C LEU A 15 -0.42 17.39 24.32
N SER A 16 -1.74 17.49 24.19
CA SER A 16 -2.40 18.70 23.67
C SER A 16 -2.06 19.93 24.50
N TYR A 17 -2.13 19.83 25.84
CA TYR A 17 -1.74 20.91 26.74
C TYR A 17 -0.28 21.33 26.53
N PHE A 18 0.63 20.36 26.43
CA PHE A 18 2.05 20.62 26.24
C PHE A 18 2.34 21.32 24.90
N ILE A 19 1.71 20.89 23.81
CA ILE A 19 1.84 21.52 22.49
C ILE A 19 1.36 22.97 22.54
N TRP A 20 0.17 23.22 23.09
CA TRP A 20 -0.36 24.58 23.22
C TRP A 20 0.49 25.46 24.13
N TRP A 21 1.11 24.87 25.16
CA TRP A 21 2.04 25.58 26.04
C TRP A 21 3.25 26.11 25.29
N LEU A 22 3.87 25.26 24.46
CA LEU A 22 4.99 25.65 23.60
C LEU A 22 4.60 26.76 22.62
N ILE A 23 3.44 26.62 21.97
CA ILE A 23 2.92 27.62 21.02
C ILE A 23 2.67 28.95 21.73
N TYR A 24 1.98 28.96 22.87
CA TYR A 24 1.69 30.18 23.63
C TYR A 24 2.96 30.91 24.07
N ARG A 25 3.95 30.14 24.54
CA ARG A 25 5.23 30.67 24.99
C ARG A 25 6.03 31.29 23.84
N LYS A 26 6.01 30.66 22.65
CA LYS A 26 6.76 31.12 21.48
C LYS A 26 6.08 32.25 20.72
N ALA A 27 4.77 32.12 20.44
CA ALA A 27 4.02 33.07 19.61
C ALA A 27 3.60 34.32 20.39
N PHE A 28 3.17 34.17 21.65
CA PHE A 28 2.58 35.28 22.42
C PHE A 28 3.47 35.77 23.57
N LYS A 29 4.67 35.17 23.76
CA LYS A 29 5.60 35.44 24.88
C LYS A 29 4.91 35.50 26.26
N SER A 30 3.76 34.83 26.38
CA SER A 30 2.86 34.96 27.51
C SER A 30 3.06 33.81 28.49
N LYS A 31 3.05 34.12 29.79
CA LYS A 31 3.05 33.13 30.88
C LYS A 31 1.64 32.81 31.42
N LYS A 32 0.58 33.31 30.76
CA LYS A 32 -0.81 33.08 31.20
C LYS A 32 -1.21 31.61 31.05
N LYS A 33 -2.16 31.16 31.88
CA LYS A 33 -2.76 29.81 31.78
C LYS A 33 -3.37 29.61 30.39
N ILE A 34 -3.10 28.44 29.81
CA ILE A 34 -3.63 28.04 28.50
C ILE A 34 -5.14 27.83 28.62
N SER A 35 -5.87 28.23 27.58
CA SER A 35 -7.32 28.03 27.53
C SER A 35 -7.67 26.54 27.52
N LYS A 36 -8.56 26.13 28.44
CA LYS A 36 -9.07 24.76 28.50
C LYS A 36 -9.77 24.34 27.20
N ILE A 37 -10.44 25.28 26.53
CA ILE A 37 -11.12 25.04 25.24
C ILE A 37 -10.09 24.70 24.15
N LEU A 38 -8.97 25.41 24.11
CA LEU A 38 -7.88 25.14 23.16
C LEU A 38 -7.24 23.77 23.38
N VAL A 39 -7.03 23.38 24.64
CA VAL A 39 -6.54 22.04 24.99
C VAL A 39 -7.53 20.96 24.55
N PHE A 40 -8.83 21.22 24.69
CA PHE A 40 -9.87 20.29 24.26
C PHE A 40 -9.92 20.13 22.73
N ILE A 41 -9.94 21.24 21.98
CA ILE A 41 -9.90 21.23 20.51
C ILE A 41 -8.61 20.57 20.00
N GLY A 42 -7.46 20.90 20.60
CA GLY A 42 -6.19 20.27 20.28
C GLY A 42 -6.19 18.77 20.59
N GLY A 43 -6.86 18.35 21.67
CA GLY A 43 -7.00 16.94 22.03
C GLY A 43 -7.85 16.18 21.02
N ILE A 44 -9.00 16.74 20.63
CA ILE A 44 -9.83 16.18 19.53
C ILE A 44 -9.00 16.11 18.26
N GLY A 45 -8.28 17.18 17.90
CA GLY A 45 -7.41 17.22 16.74
C GLY A 45 -6.35 16.11 16.75
N LEU A 46 -5.71 15.85 17.89
CA LEU A 46 -4.73 14.77 18.05
C LEU A 46 -5.36 13.38 17.91
N ILE A 47 -6.55 13.16 18.48
CA ILE A 47 -7.30 11.90 18.33
C ILE A 47 -7.65 11.69 16.86
N THR A 48 -8.25 12.70 16.23
CA THR A 48 -8.59 12.68 14.81
C THR A 48 -7.32 12.42 14.00
N PHE A 49 -6.21 13.10 14.24
CA PHE A 49 -4.97 12.90 13.50
C PHE A 49 -4.38 11.48 13.64
N TYR A 50 -4.47 10.90 14.84
CA TYR A 50 -4.01 9.55 15.10
C TYR A 50 -4.85 8.49 14.37
N TYR A 51 -6.18 8.66 14.38
CA TYR A 51 -7.11 7.69 13.81
C TYR A 51 -7.49 7.95 12.33
N THR A 52 -7.30 9.16 11.83
CA THR A 52 -7.56 9.50 10.42
C THR A 52 -6.44 9.01 9.50
N PRO A 53 -6.76 8.79 8.21
CA PRO A 53 -5.77 8.42 7.19
C PRO A 53 -4.69 9.49 6.98
N TYR A 54 -4.83 10.70 7.53
CA TYR A 54 -3.82 11.76 7.38
C TYR A 54 -2.43 11.36 7.90
N SER A 55 -2.35 10.45 8.88
CA SER A 55 -1.06 9.93 9.33
C SER A 55 -0.30 9.14 8.24
N TYR A 56 -0.99 8.58 7.22
CA TYR A 56 -0.34 7.85 6.13
C TYR A 56 0.64 8.74 5.38
N TYR A 57 0.23 9.98 5.09
CA TYR A 57 1.04 10.96 4.37
C TYR A 57 2.31 11.37 5.11
N LEU A 58 2.44 11.04 6.40
CA LEU A 58 3.67 11.31 7.16
C LEU A 58 4.63 10.11 7.18
N GLU A 59 4.21 8.93 6.74
CA GLU A 59 5.08 7.75 6.73
C GLU A 59 5.95 7.73 5.47
N PRO A 60 7.29 7.61 5.58
CA PRO A 60 8.17 7.55 4.41
C PRO A 60 7.81 6.43 3.42
N SER A 61 7.40 5.26 3.93
CA SER A 61 6.99 4.13 3.10
C SER A 61 5.72 4.40 2.28
N PHE A 62 4.85 5.32 2.74
CA PHE A 62 3.67 5.71 1.97
C PHE A 62 4.08 6.50 0.72
N TRP A 63 5.03 7.43 0.86
CA TRP A 63 5.53 8.20 -0.28
C TRP A 63 6.30 7.34 -1.28
N GLU A 64 7.09 6.38 -0.77
CA GLU A 64 7.71 5.36 -1.61
C GLU A 64 6.63 4.60 -2.39
N PHE A 65 5.63 4.05 -1.70
CA PHE A 65 4.50 3.35 -2.32
C PHE A 65 3.75 4.21 -3.35
N LYS A 66 3.38 5.45 -3.00
CA LYS A 66 2.70 6.41 -3.90
C LYS A 66 3.51 6.69 -5.16
N ASN A 67 4.83 6.83 -5.05
CA ASN A 67 5.68 7.06 -6.20
C ASN A 67 5.75 5.84 -7.13
N ILE A 68 5.77 4.64 -6.57
CA ILE A 68 5.82 3.42 -7.37
C ILE A 68 4.47 3.15 -8.03
N CYS A 69 3.34 3.48 -7.38
CA CYS A 69 2.01 3.39 -7.98
C CYS A 69 1.83 4.26 -9.24
N LYS A 70 2.74 5.18 -9.55
CA LYS A 70 2.77 5.86 -10.86
C LYS A 70 3.07 4.91 -12.03
N LEU A 71 3.60 3.73 -11.73
CA LEU A 71 3.84 2.63 -12.66
C LEU A 71 2.68 1.62 -12.68
N ASP A 72 1.60 1.87 -11.96
CA ASP A 72 0.37 1.13 -12.20
C ASP A 72 -0.07 1.33 -13.67
N PRO A 73 -0.48 0.29 -14.41
CA PRO A 73 -0.78 0.40 -15.83
C PRO A 73 -1.79 1.51 -16.17
N GLU A 74 -2.86 1.63 -15.40
CA GLU A 74 -3.92 2.62 -15.65
C GLU A 74 -3.39 4.04 -15.39
N ILE A 75 -2.71 4.23 -14.27
CA ILE A 75 -2.13 5.52 -13.88
C ILE A 75 -1.01 5.93 -14.86
N TYR A 76 -0.17 4.98 -15.26
CA TYR A 76 0.94 5.23 -16.18
C TYR A 76 0.44 5.64 -17.56
N GLN A 77 -0.56 4.94 -18.09
CA GLN A 77 -1.20 5.28 -19.37
C GLN A 77 -1.95 6.61 -19.30
N PHE A 78 -2.67 6.89 -18.21
CA PHE A 78 -3.36 8.16 -18.00
C PHE A 78 -2.38 9.36 -18.07
N ASN A 79 -1.17 9.19 -17.55
CA ASN A 79 -0.10 10.19 -17.61
C ASN A 79 0.63 10.26 -18.97
N GLY A 80 0.13 9.58 -20.01
CA GLY A 80 0.69 9.57 -21.36
C GLY A 80 1.80 8.53 -21.59
N GLY A 81 2.01 7.62 -20.64
CA GLY A 81 2.94 6.50 -20.78
C GLY A 81 2.41 5.43 -21.76
N LYS A 82 3.33 4.67 -22.35
CA LYS A 82 3.01 3.52 -23.22
C LYS A 82 3.44 2.22 -22.55
N ILE A 83 2.59 1.20 -22.59
CA ILE A 83 2.91 -0.13 -22.07
C ILE A 83 3.74 -0.85 -23.12
N ASP A 84 5.06 -0.65 -23.05
CA ASP A 84 6.06 -1.18 -23.96
C ASP A 84 7.25 -1.78 -23.18
N GLU A 85 8.31 -2.13 -23.91
CA GLU A 85 9.54 -2.70 -23.34
C GLU A 85 10.17 -1.77 -22.28
N GLU A 86 10.10 -0.45 -22.45
CA GLU A 86 10.62 0.51 -21.48
C GLU A 86 9.82 0.46 -20.17
N TYR A 87 8.49 0.43 -20.28
CA TYR A 87 7.62 0.25 -19.12
C TYR A 87 7.91 -1.05 -18.37
N TYR A 88 8.01 -2.17 -19.09
CA TYR A 88 8.30 -3.47 -18.47
C TYR A 88 9.67 -3.49 -17.77
N ASN A 89 10.69 -2.87 -18.37
CA ASN A 89 11.99 -2.74 -17.71
C ASN A 89 11.94 -1.84 -16.47
N LYS A 90 11.09 -0.79 -16.44
CA LYS A 90 10.86 0.01 -15.22
C LYS A 90 10.25 -0.83 -14.08
N VAL A 91 9.29 -1.69 -14.40
CA VAL A 91 8.67 -2.61 -13.43
C VAL A 91 9.68 -3.65 -12.94
N LEU A 92 10.37 -4.32 -13.86
CA LEU A 92 11.32 -5.40 -13.54
C LEU A 92 12.52 -4.90 -12.74
N LYS A 93 12.90 -3.63 -12.87
CA LYS A 93 13.96 -3.02 -12.07
C LYS A 93 13.72 -3.14 -10.56
N TYR A 94 12.47 -3.16 -10.08
CA TYR A 94 12.18 -3.35 -8.66
C TYR A 94 12.56 -4.76 -8.15
N PHE A 95 12.66 -5.72 -9.06
CA PHE A 95 13.09 -7.09 -8.83
C PHE A 95 14.56 -7.31 -9.19
N ASP A 96 15.31 -6.21 -9.35
CA ASP A 96 16.73 -6.22 -9.67
C ASP A 96 17.04 -6.98 -10.99
N THR A 97 16.10 -6.90 -11.95
CA THR A 97 16.20 -7.52 -13.29
C THR A 97 15.63 -6.63 -14.40
N SER A 98 15.62 -7.14 -15.63
CA SER A 98 15.14 -6.52 -16.87
C SER A 98 14.75 -7.63 -17.86
N LEU A 99 14.03 -7.30 -18.92
CA LEU A 99 13.61 -8.27 -19.95
C LEU A 99 14.79 -9.03 -20.58
N ASP A 100 15.96 -8.39 -20.68
CA ASP A 100 17.17 -8.99 -21.26
C ASP A 100 17.97 -9.84 -20.26
N THR A 101 17.73 -9.64 -18.97
CA THR A 101 18.43 -10.34 -17.87
C THR A 101 17.52 -11.33 -17.13
N LEU A 102 16.32 -11.60 -17.65
CA LEU A 102 15.42 -12.60 -17.07
C LEU A 102 16.08 -13.98 -17.11
N ASP A 103 16.04 -14.66 -15.98
CA ASP A 103 16.51 -16.05 -15.85
C ASP A 103 15.43 -16.99 -16.37
N TRP A 104 15.42 -17.21 -17.68
CA TRP A 104 14.41 -18.02 -18.37
C TRP A 104 14.33 -19.46 -17.85
N GLU A 105 15.47 -20.05 -17.48
CA GLU A 105 15.51 -21.42 -16.95
C GLU A 105 14.80 -21.51 -15.59
N SER A 106 15.07 -20.54 -14.71
CA SER A 106 14.39 -20.45 -13.41
C SER A 106 12.90 -20.13 -13.56
N ILE A 107 12.52 -19.26 -14.50
CA ILE A 107 11.11 -18.95 -14.79
C ILE A 107 10.39 -20.19 -15.29
N GLU A 108 10.95 -20.92 -16.26
CA GLU A 108 10.35 -22.13 -16.83
C GLU A 108 10.05 -23.17 -15.76
N LYS A 109 11.05 -23.48 -14.92
CA LYS A 109 10.95 -24.47 -13.84
C LYS A 109 9.89 -24.13 -12.78
N ASN A 110 9.65 -22.85 -12.54
CA ASN A 110 8.79 -22.36 -11.45
C ASN A 110 7.47 -21.76 -11.95
N SER A 111 7.22 -21.80 -13.26
CA SER A 111 5.98 -21.36 -13.87
C SER A 111 4.84 -22.34 -13.58
N THR A 112 3.62 -21.83 -13.67
CA THR A 112 2.39 -22.64 -13.55
C THR A 112 1.64 -22.58 -14.87
N LEU A 113 1.30 -23.74 -15.43
CA LEU A 113 0.35 -23.84 -16.54
C LEU A 113 -1.03 -23.41 -16.04
N LEU A 114 -1.67 -22.47 -16.75
CA LEU A 114 -2.99 -21.99 -16.40
C LEU A 114 -4.04 -23.07 -16.66
N THR A 115 -4.92 -23.26 -15.69
CA THR A 115 -6.06 -24.19 -15.72
C THR A 115 -7.37 -23.39 -15.66
N PRO A 116 -8.54 -24.01 -15.90
CA PRO A 116 -9.85 -23.32 -15.87
C PRO A 116 -10.18 -22.55 -14.59
N GLU A 117 -9.43 -22.77 -13.50
CA GLU A 117 -9.57 -22.02 -12.25
C GLU A 117 -9.02 -20.58 -12.33
N TYR A 118 -8.22 -20.28 -13.34
CA TYR A 118 -7.59 -18.97 -13.54
C TYR A 118 -8.38 -18.10 -14.51
N LEU A 119 -8.46 -16.79 -14.22
CA LEU A 119 -9.22 -15.84 -15.04
C LEU A 119 -8.67 -15.68 -16.46
N ASP A 120 -7.35 -15.78 -16.65
CA ASP A 120 -6.72 -15.65 -17.97
C ASP A 120 -6.68 -16.97 -18.77
N TYR A 121 -7.30 -18.04 -18.26
CA TYR A 121 -7.34 -19.34 -18.92
C TYR A 121 -8.02 -19.27 -20.30
N ASP A 122 -7.47 -20.01 -21.26
CA ASP A 122 -8.01 -20.16 -22.61
C ASP A 122 -7.92 -21.64 -22.99
N GLU A 123 -9.04 -22.26 -23.33
CA GLU A 123 -9.08 -23.67 -23.75
C GLU A 123 -8.32 -23.92 -25.06
N ASN A 124 -8.12 -22.88 -25.88
CA ASN A 124 -7.51 -23.00 -27.20
C ASN A 124 -6.00 -22.78 -27.18
N ASN A 125 -5.46 -22.14 -26.13
CA ASN A 125 -4.06 -21.74 -26.06
C ASN A 125 -3.48 -22.02 -24.67
N GLU A 126 -2.42 -22.83 -24.62
CA GLU A 126 -1.66 -23.05 -23.39
C GLU A 126 -1.03 -21.73 -22.93
N LYS A 127 -1.31 -21.35 -21.68
CA LYS A 127 -0.75 -20.14 -21.07
C LYS A 127 -0.01 -20.48 -19.79
N TYR A 128 1.11 -19.81 -19.58
CA TYR A 128 1.94 -20.00 -18.39
C TYR A 128 2.03 -18.72 -17.58
N LEU A 129 1.96 -18.86 -16.27
CA LEU A 129 2.09 -17.77 -15.32
C LEU A 129 3.30 -17.99 -14.44
N TYR A 130 4.17 -16.99 -14.40
CA TYR A 130 5.24 -16.89 -13.41
C TYR A 130 5.03 -15.66 -12.54
N SER A 131 5.32 -15.78 -11.24
CA SER A 131 5.09 -14.70 -10.28
C SER A 131 6.35 -14.34 -9.49
N TYR A 132 6.95 -13.18 -9.77
CA TYR A 132 7.92 -12.59 -8.87
C TYR A 132 7.21 -11.98 -7.66
N LYS A 133 7.66 -12.30 -6.45
CA LYS A 133 7.15 -11.73 -5.20
C LYS A 133 8.31 -11.36 -4.31
N ILE A 134 8.47 -10.07 -4.03
CA ILE A 134 9.46 -9.57 -3.08
C ILE A 134 8.78 -8.67 -2.05
N GLN A 135 9.38 -8.59 -0.88
CA GLN A 135 8.96 -7.65 0.15
C GLN A 135 10.14 -6.77 0.52
N LYS A 136 10.02 -5.47 0.24
CA LYS A 136 11.00 -4.44 0.65
C LYS A 136 10.28 -3.52 1.64
N SER A 137 10.75 -3.51 2.89
CA SER A 137 10.13 -2.73 3.97
C SER A 137 8.65 -3.10 4.19
N ARG A 138 7.74 -2.11 4.12
CA ARG A 138 6.29 -2.27 4.24
C ARG A 138 5.59 -2.51 2.92
N ILE A 139 6.31 -2.61 1.81
CA ILE A 139 5.74 -2.74 0.47
C ILE A 139 6.05 -4.14 -0.06
N LYS A 140 5.00 -4.84 -0.47
CA LYS A 140 5.10 -6.09 -1.21
C LYS A 140 4.92 -5.78 -2.68
N TYR A 141 5.89 -6.22 -3.48
CA TYR A 141 5.93 -6.05 -4.92
C TYR A 141 5.63 -7.40 -5.55
N ILE A 142 4.74 -7.40 -6.53
CA ILE A 142 4.31 -8.59 -7.24
C ILE A 142 4.34 -8.28 -8.73
N ALA A 143 5.06 -9.09 -9.51
CA ALA A 143 5.01 -9.04 -10.95
C ALA A 143 4.62 -10.42 -11.49
N HIS A 144 3.59 -10.43 -12.34
CA HIS A 144 3.06 -11.62 -12.99
C HIS A 144 3.46 -11.58 -14.46
N LEU A 145 4.29 -12.53 -14.90
CA LEU A 145 4.68 -12.69 -16.28
C LEU A 145 3.74 -13.74 -16.89
N LEU A 146 3.00 -13.34 -17.91
CA LEU A 146 2.09 -14.21 -18.64
C LEU A 146 2.68 -14.55 -20.00
N PHE A 147 2.73 -15.85 -20.31
CA PHE A 147 3.26 -16.39 -21.56
C PHE A 147 2.20 -17.17 -22.31
N GLU A 148 2.32 -17.23 -23.62
CA GLU A 148 1.49 -18.03 -24.52
C GLU A 148 2.33 -19.11 -25.21
N HIS A 149 1.87 -20.35 -25.22
CA HIS A 149 2.52 -21.54 -25.80
C HIS A 149 3.86 -21.95 -25.18
N LYS A 150 4.78 -21.02 -24.92
CA LYS A 150 6.12 -21.31 -24.41
C LYS A 150 6.66 -20.16 -23.55
N ILE A 151 7.56 -20.49 -22.63
CA ILE A 151 8.22 -19.53 -21.76
C ILE A 151 9.51 -19.04 -22.43
N ASP A 152 9.39 -17.92 -23.14
CA ASP A 152 10.52 -17.15 -23.66
C ASP A 152 10.09 -15.69 -23.95
N LYS A 153 11.05 -14.82 -24.29
CA LYS A 153 10.79 -13.39 -24.56
C LYS A 153 9.77 -13.15 -25.68
N ARG A 154 9.72 -13.99 -26.72
CA ARG A 154 8.84 -13.78 -27.90
C ARG A 154 7.38 -14.11 -27.59
N HIS A 155 7.19 -15.02 -26.64
CA HIS A 155 5.90 -15.52 -26.21
C HIS A 155 5.40 -14.84 -24.92
N LEU A 156 6.16 -13.88 -24.39
CA LEU A 156 5.73 -13.04 -23.28
C LEU A 156 4.60 -12.11 -23.74
N MET A 157 3.39 -12.35 -23.24
CA MET A 157 2.19 -11.57 -23.59
C MET A 157 2.15 -10.24 -22.85
N LYS A 158 2.30 -10.29 -21.52
CA LYS A 158 2.20 -9.13 -20.63
C LYS A 158 2.95 -9.37 -19.33
N ILE A 159 3.32 -8.27 -18.68
CA ILE A 159 3.73 -8.25 -17.28
C ILE A 159 2.73 -7.42 -16.51
N GLU A 160 1.99 -8.06 -15.60
CA GLU A 160 1.13 -7.35 -14.67
C GLU A 160 1.90 -7.03 -13.39
N PHE A 161 1.67 -5.83 -12.86
CA PHE A 161 2.37 -5.34 -11.69
C PHE A 161 1.38 -4.95 -10.61
N ALA A 162 1.60 -5.46 -9.40
CA ALA A 162 0.77 -5.16 -8.25
C ALA A 162 1.63 -4.80 -7.05
N LEU A 163 1.17 -3.81 -6.30
CA LEU A 163 1.78 -3.36 -5.05
C LEU A 163 0.80 -3.50 -3.91
N ILE A 164 1.30 -3.94 -2.78
CA ILE A 164 0.53 -4.00 -1.53
C ILE A 164 1.34 -3.30 -0.44
N TRP A 165 0.79 -2.23 0.11
CA TRP A 165 1.38 -1.51 1.23
C TRP A 165 0.76 -1.95 2.56
N ASP A 166 1.61 -2.41 3.48
CA ASP A 166 1.23 -2.75 4.85
C ASP A 166 1.24 -1.50 5.74
N THR A 167 0.05 -0.97 6.00
CA THR A 167 -0.15 0.21 6.85
C THR A 167 0.18 -0.02 8.32
N LYS A 168 0.46 -1.27 8.74
CA LYS A 168 0.57 -1.73 10.15
C LYS A 168 -0.68 -1.54 11.00
N ARG A 169 -1.77 -1.04 10.42
CA ARG A 169 -3.04 -0.87 11.10
C ARG A 169 -3.86 -2.15 11.02
N LYS A 170 -4.80 -2.27 11.94
CA LYS A 170 -5.81 -3.32 11.93
C LYS A 170 -7.18 -2.68 12.00
N TYR A 171 -8.13 -3.26 11.28
CA TYR A 171 -9.53 -2.88 11.37
C TYR A 171 -10.33 -4.05 11.94
N LEU A 172 -11.40 -3.72 12.66
CA LEU A 172 -12.30 -4.71 13.24
C LEU A 172 -13.32 -5.12 12.18
N THR A 173 -13.47 -6.42 11.99
CA THR A 173 -14.43 -7.00 11.03
C THR A 173 -14.92 -8.35 11.54
N THR A 174 -15.95 -8.92 10.94
CA THR A 174 -16.32 -10.31 11.21
C THR A 174 -15.38 -11.29 10.50
N LYS A 175 -15.26 -12.50 11.06
CA LYS A 175 -14.42 -13.58 10.51
C LYS A 175 -14.86 -13.99 9.10
N GLY A 176 -16.17 -14.04 8.87
CA GLY A 176 -16.82 -14.27 7.57
C GLY A 176 -18.21 -13.64 7.55
N MET A 177 -18.86 -13.62 6.38
CA MET A 177 -20.16 -12.93 6.19
C MET A 177 -21.27 -13.44 7.12
N SER A 178 -21.24 -14.72 7.50
CA SER A 178 -22.23 -15.36 8.38
C SER A 178 -21.76 -15.51 9.84
N SER A 179 -20.59 -15.00 10.19
CA SER A 179 -20.01 -15.15 11.53
C SER A 179 -20.20 -13.87 12.35
N TYR A 180 -20.65 -14.03 13.60
CA TYR A 180 -20.67 -12.95 14.59
C TYR A 180 -19.33 -12.77 15.33
N GLU A 181 -18.32 -13.61 15.02
CA GLU A 181 -16.99 -13.53 15.64
C GLU A 181 -16.22 -12.32 15.07
N LEU A 182 -15.91 -11.36 15.94
CA LEU A 182 -15.13 -10.18 15.58
C LEU A 182 -13.63 -10.49 15.61
N VAL A 183 -12.93 -10.12 14.53
CA VAL A 183 -11.50 -10.31 14.34
C VAL A 183 -10.85 -9.01 13.86
N PHE A 184 -9.60 -8.79 14.29
CA PHE A 184 -8.77 -7.72 13.76
C PHE A 184 -8.01 -8.21 12.52
N LYS A 185 -8.32 -7.67 11.35
CA LYS A 185 -7.60 -7.95 10.11
C LYS A 185 -6.61 -6.83 9.79
N PRO A 186 -5.42 -7.14 9.24
CA PRO A 186 -4.47 -6.11 8.83
C PRO A 186 -5.08 -5.26 7.71
N TYR A 187 -4.91 -3.96 7.81
CA TYR A 187 -5.31 -3.00 6.79
C TYR A 187 -4.16 -2.82 5.81
N ARG A 188 -4.42 -3.10 4.52
CA ARG A 188 -3.42 -2.99 3.44
C ARG A 188 -4.03 -2.19 2.30
N GLU A 189 -3.20 -1.45 1.59
CA GLU A 189 -3.61 -0.63 0.47
C GLU A 189 -2.93 -1.09 -0.83
N THR A 190 -3.63 -0.91 -1.95
CA THR A 190 -3.14 -1.13 -3.33
C THR A 190 -3.17 0.18 -4.10
N CYS A 191 -2.65 0.21 -5.33
CA CYS A 191 -2.60 1.44 -6.12
C CYS A 191 -3.99 2.00 -6.48
N ASN A 192 -5.04 1.18 -6.37
CA ASN A 192 -6.44 1.59 -6.55
C ASN A 192 -6.89 2.74 -5.65
N ILE A 193 -6.18 3.03 -4.55
CA ILE A 193 -6.45 4.22 -3.75
C ILE A 193 -6.25 5.52 -4.53
N PHE A 194 -5.48 5.49 -5.62
CA PHE A 194 -5.22 6.63 -6.49
C PHE A 194 -6.07 6.65 -7.77
N GLU A 195 -6.77 5.55 -8.10
CA GLU A 195 -7.76 5.50 -9.20
C GLU A 195 -9.00 6.35 -8.88
N LYS A 196 -9.35 6.43 -7.59
CA LYS A 196 -10.39 7.33 -7.08
C LYS A 196 -9.73 8.67 -6.79
N GLY A 197 -9.68 9.53 -7.81
CA GLY A 197 -8.98 10.82 -7.81
C GLY A 197 -8.88 11.51 -6.45
N ASP A 198 -7.63 11.80 -6.06
CA ASP A 198 -7.30 12.86 -5.09
C ASP A 198 -7.74 14.23 -5.65
#